data_AF-A0A419R2Y7-F1
#
_entry.id   AF-A0A419R2Y7-F1
#
_cell.length_a   1.000
_cell.length_b   1.000
_cell.length_c   1.000
_cell.angle_alpha   90.00
_cell.angle_beta   90.00
_cell.angle_gamma   90.00
#
_symmetry.space_group_name_H-M   'P 1'
#
loop_
_entity.id
_entity.type
_entity.pdbx_description
1 polymer ?
#
loop_
_entity_poly.entity_id
_entity_poly.type
_entity_poly.pdbx_seq_one_letter_code
_entity_poly.pdbx_strand_id
1 'polypeptide(L)'
;MARKPTQRKVAGKQVTKATMPDGLMNAAPVAYPVADTSITALQVYHNPDRRPSGDGPWSNEADKVAWVDEATGLGCIMLRQKNGTISGYVGVGPEHPLFGFEADAVPVSVSNTVHGGVTYCKSCEVNRFERRAHGKPRQERYTVCHTTWVRTVQDYRTVQTTEDEFHEDLWWLGFDTDHPGDLVPNNRYGEGRKGDVYRDQSFVYANCIELARKLKSLTEKSSNRDIPTCEPLGLPAPTERSGE
;
A
#
# COMPACT_ATOMS: atom_id res chain seq x y z
N MET A 1 -53.28 -1.52 -24.45
CA MET A 1 -53.01 -2.10 -23.11
C MET A 1 -51.67 -2.81 -23.16
N ALA A 2 -50.60 -2.19 -22.65
CA ALA A 2 -49.25 -2.76 -22.69
C ALA A 2 -48.91 -3.42 -21.34
N ARG A 3 -48.64 -4.73 -21.36
CA ARG A 3 -48.25 -5.53 -20.19
C ARG A 3 -46.81 -5.19 -19.78
N LYS A 4 -46.58 -4.79 -18.52
CA LYS A 4 -45.24 -4.61 -17.93
C LYS A 4 -44.57 -5.98 -17.72
N PRO A 5 -43.25 -6.13 -18.00
CA PRO A 5 -42.56 -7.37 -17.74
C PRO A 5 -42.27 -7.52 -16.25
N THR A 6 -42.61 -8.68 -15.70
CA THR A 6 -42.41 -9.06 -14.30
C THR A 6 -40.96 -9.46 -14.08
N GLN A 7 -40.22 -8.74 -13.23
CA GLN A 7 -38.87 -9.14 -12.82
C GLN A 7 -38.92 -10.45 -12.04
N ARG A 8 -38.27 -11.49 -12.59
CA ARG A 8 -38.00 -12.75 -11.90
C ARG A 8 -36.96 -12.50 -10.80
N LYS A 9 -37.36 -12.66 -9.53
CA LYS A 9 -36.44 -12.73 -8.39
C LYS A 9 -35.62 -14.02 -8.51
N VAL A 10 -34.32 -13.89 -8.80
CA VAL A 10 -33.37 -15.00 -8.67
C VAL A 10 -33.03 -15.13 -7.18
N ALA A 11 -33.21 -16.34 -6.65
CA ALA A 11 -32.94 -16.68 -5.26
C ALA A 11 -31.48 -16.37 -4.90
N GLY A 12 -31.28 -15.49 -3.92
CA GLY A 12 -29.97 -15.20 -3.37
C GLY A 12 -29.40 -16.45 -2.70
N LYS A 13 -28.33 -17.00 -3.26
CA LYS A 13 -27.53 -18.05 -2.64
C LYS A 13 -26.91 -17.44 -1.38
N GLN A 14 -27.26 -17.98 -0.21
CA GLN A 14 -26.74 -17.52 1.09
C GLN A 14 -25.21 -17.61 1.07
N VAL A 15 -24.56 -16.45 1.08
CA VAL A 15 -23.12 -16.32 1.27
C VAL A 15 -22.82 -16.68 2.71
N THR A 16 -21.97 -17.68 2.92
CA THR A 16 -21.39 -18.00 4.22
C THR A 16 -20.59 -16.80 4.71
N LYS A 17 -21.16 -16.07 5.68
CA LYS A 17 -20.51 -14.94 6.36
C LYS A 17 -19.16 -15.39 6.91
N ALA A 18 -18.07 -14.72 6.52
CA ALA A 18 -16.81 -14.94 7.21
C ALA A 18 -16.91 -14.48 8.66
N THR A 19 -16.13 -15.17 9.49
CA THR A 19 -16.21 -15.18 10.96
C THR A 19 -15.46 -14.01 11.62
N MET A 20 -14.87 -13.10 10.85
CA MET A 20 -14.00 -12.04 11.38
C MET A 20 -14.79 -10.73 11.61
N PRO A 21 -14.64 -10.07 12.78
CA PRO A 21 -15.41 -8.87 13.12
C PRO A 21 -14.96 -7.63 12.33
N ASP A 22 -15.89 -6.83 11.81
CA ASP A 22 -15.54 -5.63 11.05
C ASP A 22 -14.71 -4.63 11.88
N GLY A 23 -13.65 -4.06 11.29
CA GLY A 23 -12.81 -3.04 11.92
C GLY A 23 -11.41 -3.51 12.30
N LEU A 24 -10.84 -2.83 13.31
CA LEU A 24 -9.50 -3.13 13.83
C LEU A 24 -9.57 -4.40 14.69
N MET A 25 -8.77 -5.40 14.32
CA MET A 25 -8.76 -6.71 14.97
C MET A 25 -7.92 -6.75 16.25
N ASN A 26 -6.92 -5.89 16.34
CA ASN A 26 -5.93 -5.93 17.40
C ASN A 26 -5.62 -4.51 17.91
N ALA A 27 -5.60 -4.35 19.24
CA ALA A 27 -5.18 -3.11 19.89
C ALA A 27 -3.67 -3.09 20.21
N ALA A 28 -3.02 -4.26 20.18
CA ALA A 28 -1.61 -4.47 20.44
C ALA A 28 -1.02 -5.38 19.35
N PRO A 29 0.32 -5.44 19.18
CA PRO A 29 0.95 -6.32 18.20
C PRO A 29 0.55 -7.78 18.40
N VAL A 30 0.18 -8.46 17.31
CA VAL A 30 -0.25 -9.87 17.31
C VAL A 30 0.53 -10.68 16.30
N ALA A 31 0.74 -11.97 16.59
CA ALA A 31 1.27 -12.91 15.62
C ALA A 31 0.25 -13.11 14.49
N TYR A 32 0.65 -12.80 13.26
CA TYR A 32 -0.19 -12.96 12.07
C TYR A 32 0.46 -13.97 11.12
N PRO A 33 -0.21 -15.09 10.80
CA PRO A 33 0.33 -16.09 9.88
C PRO A 33 0.30 -15.57 8.44
N VAL A 34 1.44 -15.61 7.76
CA VAL A 34 1.58 -15.21 6.35
C VAL A 34 2.56 -16.15 5.67
N ALA A 35 2.18 -16.70 4.52
CA ALA A 35 2.95 -17.77 3.86
C ALA A 35 3.23 -18.91 4.86
N ASP A 36 4.49 -19.36 4.93
CA ASP A 36 4.96 -20.40 5.86
C ASP A 36 5.60 -19.80 7.14
N THR A 37 5.34 -18.52 7.43
CA THR A 37 5.90 -17.81 8.59
C THR A 37 4.83 -17.06 9.39
N SER A 38 5.22 -16.49 10.52
CA SER A 38 4.40 -15.57 11.30
C SER A 38 5.13 -14.25 11.47
N ILE A 39 4.43 -13.15 11.23
CA ILE A 39 4.93 -11.81 11.45
C ILE A 39 4.31 -11.20 12.70
N THR A 40 5.02 -10.27 13.33
CA THR A 40 4.47 -9.43 14.40
C THR A 40 3.66 -8.30 13.77
N ALA A 41 2.38 -8.56 13.50
CA ALA A 41 1.49 -7.57 12.92
C ALA A 41 1.11 -6.52 13.96
N LEU A 42 1.49 -5.27 13.67
CA LEU A 42 1.14 -4.11 14.48
C LEU A 42 -0.34 -3.76 14.30
N GLN A 43 -0.87 -3.90 13.09
CA GLN A 43 -2.28 -3.69 12.79
C GLN A 43 -2.80 -4.72 11.80
N VAL A 44 -3.97 -5.26 12.11
CA VAL A 44 -4.77 -6.12 11.25
C VAL A 44 -6.17 -5.52 11.18
N TYR A 45 -6.66 -5.28 9.96
CA TYR A 45 -7.96 -4.65 9.74
C TYR A 45 -8.80 -5.49 8.76
N HIS A 46 -10.10 -5.58 9.03
CA HIS A 46 -11.09 -6.08 8.09
C HIS A 46 -12.04 -4.94 7.70
N ASN A 47 -12.14 -4.69 6.40
CA ASN A 47 -13.07 -3.72 5.85
C ASN A 47 -14.02 -4.39 4.86
N PRO A 48 -15.31 -4.54 5.21
CA PRO A 48 -16.31 -5.11 4.31
C PRO A 48 -16.47 -4.35 2.99
N ASP A 49 -16.14 -3.04 2.94
CA ASP A 49 -16.26 -2.24 1.72
C ASP A 49 -15.23 -2.61 0.63
N ARG A 50 -14.11 -3.23 1.01
CA ARG A 50 -13.03 -3.60 0.09
C ARG A 50 -12.97 -5.08 -0.20
N ARG A 51 -13.61 -5.89 0.63
CA ARG A 51 -13.65 -7.32 0.45
C ARG A 51 -14.48 -7.69 -0.80
N PRO A 52 -13.97 -8.57 -1.67
CA PRO A 52 -14.74 -9.03 -2.82
C PRO A 52 -15.96 -9.84 -2.39
N SER A 53 -17.04 -9.72 -3.15
CA SER A 53 -18.21 -10.57 -2.95
C SER A 53 -18.00 -11.97 -3.52
N GLY A 54 -18.50 -12.99 -2.82
CA GLY A 54 -18.38 -14.39 -3.20
C GLY A 54 -17.25 -15.12 -2.49
N ASP A 55 -17.24 -16.45 -2.65
CA ASP A 55 -16.23 -17.31 -2.07
C ASP A 55 -14.96 -17.30 -2.92
N GLY A 56 -13.82 -17.10 -2.26
CA GLY A 56 -12.50 -17.15 -2.88
C GLY A 56 -11.39 -17.14 -1.83
N PRO A 57 -10.12 -17.16 -2.24
CA PRO A 57 -8.97 -17.13 -1.34
C PRO A 57 -9.00 -15.95 -0.34
N TRP A 58 -9.58 -14.81 -0.77
CA TRP A 58 -9.75 -13.60 0.02
C TRP A 58 -10.71 -13.71 1.22
N SER A 59 -11.39 -14.85 1.42
CA SER A 59 -12.36 -15.01 2.51
C SER A 59 -11.72 -15.13 3.90
N ASN A 60 -10.48 -15.61 3.96
CA ASN A 60 -9.76 -15.84 5.22
C ASN A 60 -8.56 -14.88 5.37
N GLU A 61 -8.51 -13.84 4.56
CA GLU A 61 -7.43 -12.86 4.56
C GLU A 61 -7.88 -11.55 5.20
N ALA A 62 -6.98 -10.90 5.93
CA ALA A 62 -7.18 -9.52 6.34
C ALA A 62 -7.21 -8.56 5.13
N ASP A 63 -7.91 -7.43 5.27
CA ASP A 63 -7.93 -6.40 4.24
C ASP A 63 -6.78 -5.41 4.38
N LYS A 64 -6.19 -5.35 5.57
CA LYS A 64 -4.95 -4.61 5.81
C LYS A 64 -4.13 -5.29 6.88
N VAL A 65 -2.82 -5.37 6.65
CA VAL A 65 -1.84 -5.81 7.63
C VAL A 65 -0.67 -4.85 7.59
N ALA A 66 -0.26 -4.33 8.73
CA ALA A 66 0.93 -3.50 8.86
C ALA A 66 1.89 -4.11 9.88
N TRP A 67 3.17 -4.13 9.56
CA TRP A 67 4.24 -4.68 10.40
C TRP A 67 5.55 -3.94 10.15
N VAL A 68 6.56 -4.22 10.98
CA VAL A 68 7.94 -3.81 10.72
C VAL A 68 8.70 -5.06 10.31
N ASP A 69 9.40 -4.99 9.18
CA ASP A 69 10.28 -6.08 8.77
C ASP A 69 11.50 -6.13 9.69
N GLU A 70 11.66 -7.23 10.43
CA GLU A 70 12.72 -7.39 11.44
C GLU A 70 14.13 -7.36 10.83
N ALA A 71 14.27 -7.79 9.57
CA ALA A 71 15.57 -7.85 8.89
C ALA A 71 16.06 -6.46 8.45
N THR A 72 15.16 -5.59 7.97
CA THR A 72 15.54 -4.26 7.45
C THR A 72 15.22 -3.11 8.41
N GLY A 73 14.31 -3.32 9.35
CA GLY A 73 13.72 -2.30 10.21
C GLY A 73 12.69 -1.41 9.51
N LEU A 74 12.30 -1.72 8.26
CA LEU A 74 11.39 -0.89 7.49
C LEU A 74 9.92 -1.28 7.74
N GLY A 75 9.05 -0.27 7.85
CA GLY A 75 7.61 -0.47 7.95
C GLY A 75 7.04 -1.00 6.64
N CYS A 76 6.23 -2.05 6.71
CA CYS A 76 5.60 -2.70 5.57
C CYS A 76 4.08 -2.77 5.76
N ILE A 77 3.33 -2.65 4.67
CA ILE A 77 1.86 -2.72 4.65
C ILE A 77 1.39 -3.58 3.47
N MET A 78 0.47 -4.49 3.75
CA MET A 78 -0.41 -5.11 2.76
C MET A 78 -1.78 -4.47 2.86
N LEU A 79 -2.36 -4.05 1.74
CA LEU A 79 -3.67 -3.42 1.70
C LEU A 79 -4.48 -3.91 0.51
N ARG A 80 -5.70 -4.35 0.79
CA ARG A 80 -6.69 -4.71 -0.22
C ARG A 80 -7.21 -3.46 -0.91
N GLN A 81 -7.21 -3.46 -2.23
CA GLN A 81 -7.72 -2.37 -3.07
C GLN A 81 -9.21 -2.55 -3.37
N LYS A 82 -9.85 -1.50 -3.93
CA LYS A 82 -11.30 -1.51 -4.23
C LYS A 82 -11.70 -2.56 -5.28
N ASN A 83 -10.78 -2.89 -6.17
CA ASN A 83 -10.94 -3.95 -7.17
C ASN A 83 -10.77 -5.37 -6.56
N GLY A 84 -10.46 -5.48 -5.27
CA GLY A 84 -10.32 -6.74 -4.55
C GLY A 84 -8.90 -7.33 -4.52
N THR A 85 -7.96 -6.78 -5.31
CA THR A 85 -6.56 -7.20 -5.32
C THR A 85 -5.83 -6.70 -4.07
N ILE A 86 -4.63 -7.22 -3.79
CA ILE A 86 -3.82 -6.82 -2.64
C ILE A 86 -2.56 -6.12 -3.14
N SER A 87 -2.31 -4.92 -2.64
CA SER A 87 -1.10 -4.15 -2.91
C SER A 87 -0.15 -4.20 -1.73
N GLY A 88 1.14 -4.09 -2.01
CA GLY A 88 2.20 -4.04 -1.02
C GLY A 88 2.87 -2.67 -0.99
N TYR A 89 3.26 -2.23 0.21
CA TYR A 89 3.92 -0.94 0.44
C TYR A 89 5.04 -1.09 1.48
N VAL A 90 6.12 -0.34 1.28
CA VAL A 90 7.27 -0.25 2.17
C VAL A 90 7.60 1.22 2.42
N GLY A 91 7.69 1.62 3.68
CA GLY A 91 7.97 2.98 4.11
C GLY A 91 9.47 3.21 4.28
N VAL A 92 9.96 4.34 3.78
CA VAL A 92 11.32 4.81 4.00
C VAL A 92 11.31 6.20 4.63
N GLY A 93 12.26 6.47 5.51
CA GLY A 93 12.41 7.77 6.17
C GLY A 93 13.12 8.82 5.29
N PRO A 94 13.24 10.06 5.79
CA PRO A 94 13.81 11.20 5.06
C PRO A 94 15.29 11.05 4.69
N GLU A 95 16.03 10.19 5.40
CA GLU A 95 17.43 9.89 5.11
C GLU A 95 17.62 8.96 3.91
N HIS A 96 16.55 8.35 3.40
CA HIS A 96 16.63 7.39 2.31
C HIS A 96 16.82 8.09 0.95
N PRO A 97 17.69 7.60 0.04
CA PRO A 97 17.94 8.24 -1.27
C PRO A 97 16.72 8.38 -2.18
N LEU A 98 15.71 7.52 -1.99
CA LEU A 98 14.44 7.54 -2.73
C LEU A 98 13.31 8.29 -1.99
N PHE A 99 13.62 8.96 -0.89
CA PHE A 99 12.65 9.78 -0.20
C PHE A 99 12.22 10.97 -1.09
N GLY A 100 10.91 11.18 -1.22
CA GLY A 100 10.34 12.30 -2.00
C GLY A 100 10.31 12.08 -3.52
N PHE A 101 10.82 10.96 -4.02
CA PHE A 101 10.78 10.65 -5.45
C PHE A 101 9.49 9.94 -5.84
N GLU A 102 8.94 10.27 -7.00
CA GLU A 102 7.80 9.57 -7.60
C GLU A 102 8.21 8.20 -8.16
N ALA A 103 7.21 7.37 -8.51
CA ALA A 103 7.43 5.97 -8.88
C ALA A 103 8.26 5.80 -10.16
N ASP A 104 8.17 6.76 -11.08
CA ASP A 104 8.92 6.81 -12.33
C ASP A 104 10.42 7.12 -12.13
N ALA A 105 10.76 7.82 -11.06
CA ALA A 105 12.13 8.14 -10.67
C ALA A 105 12.82 7.00 -9.90
N VAL A 106 12.09 5.94 -9.54
CA VAL A 106 12.67 4.77 -8.90
C VAL A 106 13.56 4.02 -9.89
N PRO A 107 14.84 3.77 -9.56
CA PRO A 107 15.74 3.06 -10.46
C PRO A 107 15.16 1.70 -10.88
N VAL A 108 15.27 1.36 -12.17
CA VAL A 108 14.77 0.09 -12.73
C VAL A 108 15.28 -1.13 -11.95
N SER A 109 16.51 -1.07 -11.45
CA SER A 109 17.11 -2.14 -10.62
C SER A 109 16.41 -2.37 -9.27
N VAL A 110 15.65 -1.40 -8.78
CA VAL A 110 14.79 -1.48 -7.60
C VAL A 110 13.37 -1.82 -8.04
N SER A 111 12.85 -1.08 -9.02
CA SER A 111 11.47 -1.23 -9.50
C SER A 111 11.18 -2.67 -9.92
N ASN A 112 12.04 -3.28 -10.74
CA ASN A 112 11.85 -4.65 -11.25
C ASN A 112 12.03 -5.76 -10.19
N THR A 113 12.30 -5.41 -8.93
CA THR A 113 12.37 -6.39 -7.83
C THR A 113 10.98 -6.88 -7.44
N VAL A 114 9.96 -6.05 -7.63
CA VAL A 114 8.58 -6.39 -7.27
C VAL A 114 7.73 -6.66 -8.49
N HIS A 115 6.64 -7.39 -8.27
CA HIS A 115 5.64 -7.72 -9.28
C HIS A 115 5.12 -6.47 -10.00
N GLY A 116 5.33 -6.42 -11.32
CA GLY A 116 4.88 -5.32 -12.16
C GLY A 116 5.67 -4.01 -12.02
N GLY A 117 6.64 -3.95 -11.10
CA GLY A 117 7.38 -2.72 -10.81
C GLY A 117 6.82 -1.93 -9.63
N VAL A 118 7.58 -0.94 -9.17
CA VAL A 118 7.07 0.05 -8.21
C VAL A 118 6.11 0.98 -8.95
N THR A 119 4.84 0.97 -8.55
CA THR A 119 3.74 1.74 -9.16
C THR A 119 3.24 2.87 -8.25
N TYR A 120 3.70 2.93 -7.01
CA TYR A 120 3.28 3.91 -6.02
C TYR A 120 4.50 4.46 -5.26
N CYS A 121 4.65 5.79 -5.21
CA CYS A 121 5.61 6.46 -4.35
C CYS A 121 5.03 7.78 -3.85
N LYS A 122 4.58 7.84 -2.60
CA LYS A 122 4.02 9.06 -2.00
C LYS A 122 4.25 9.09 -0.50
N SER A 123 4.28 10.28 0.08
CA SER A 123 4.15 10.44 1.52
C SER A 123 2.84 9.82 1.99
N CYS A 124 2.83 9.36 3.23
CA CYS A 124 1.58 9.03 3.93
C CYS A 124 0.60 10.20 3.73
N GLU A 125 -0.63 9.97 3.24
CA GLU A 125 -1.67 11.00 3.33
C GLU A 125 -2.11 11.07 4.79
N VAL A 126 -1.23 11.63 5.62
CA VAL A 126 -1.59 12.02 6.98
C VAL A 126 -2.63 13.11 6.77
N ASN A 127 -3.90 12.76 6.97
CA ASN A 127 -4.84 13.75 7.44
C ASN A 127 -4.25 14.25 8.76
N ARG A 128 -3.44 15.32 8.73
CA ARG A 128 -2.96 16.08 9.90
C ARG A 128 -4.13 16.70 10.70
N PHE A 129 -5.34 16.21 10.43
CA PHE A 129 -6.64 16.82 10.46
C PHE A 129 -7.68 15.67 10.48
N GLU A 130 -7.83 15.00 11.62
CA GLU A 130 -8.94 14.07 11.88
C GLU A 130 -10.26 14.85 11.68
N ARG A 131 -11.13 14.37 10.78
CA ARG A 131 -12.51 14.85 10.66
C ARG A 131 -13.39 14.01 11.58
N ARG A 132 -13.66 14.49 12.79
CA ARG A 132 -14.58 13.80 13.72
C ARG A 132 -16.01 13.89 13.23
N ALA A 133 -16.61 12.75 12.89
CA ALA A 133 -18.06 12.60 12.97
C ALA A 133 -18.45 12.55 14.45
N HIS A 134 -19.60 13.11 14.83
CA HIS A 134 -20.12 13.05 16.21
C HIS A 134 -20.05 11.61 16.77
N GLY A 135 -19.07 11.34 17.65
CA GLY A 135 -19.13 10.22 18.61
C GLY A 135 -18.31 8.94 18.35
N LYS A 136 -17.52 8.78 17.28
CA LYS A 136 -16.62 7.61 17.16
C LYS A 136 -15.23 7.99 16.59
N PRO A 137 -14.15 7.95 17.39
CA PRO A 137 -12.79 8.22 16.91
C PRO A 137 -12.34 7.15 15.91
N ARG A 138 -11.53 7.54 14.92
CA ARG A 138 -10.94 6.60 13.95
C ARG A 138 -9.83 5.79 14.65
N GLN A 139 -9.84 4.46 14.51
CA GLN A 139 -8.90 3.56 15.20
C GLN A 139 -7.69 3.12 14.34
N GLU A 140 -7.53 3.64 13.12
CA GLU A 140 -6.44 3.26 12.22
C GLU A 140 -5.19 4.11 12.49
N ARG A 141 -4.09 3.53 13.03
CA ARG A 141 -2.85 4.30 13.36
C ARG A 141 -1.78 4.36 12.25
N TYR A 142 -1.91 3.64 11.12
CA TYR A 142 -0.97 3.74 9.99
C TYR A 142 -1.70 4.13 8.72
N THR A 143 -1.39 5.24 8.06
CA THR A 143 -2.32 5.86 7.09
C THR A 143 -1.76 6.08 5.68
N VAL A 144 -1.29 5.02 5.02
CA VAL A 144 -1.22 5.03 3.54
C VAL A 144 -2.60 4.72 2.98
N CYS A 145 -3.46 5.73 3.11
CA CYS A 145 -4.70 5.99 2.36
C CYS A 145 -5.90 5.01 2.57
N HIS A 146 -6.64 5.27 3.65
CA HIS A 146 -8.02 4.88 4.04
C HIS A 146 -8.70 3.70 3.34
N THR A 147 -8.99 2.64 4.11
CA THR A 147 -9.87 1.56 3.67
C THR A 147 -11.30 2.05 3.40
N THR A 148 -11.77 3.04 4.16
CA THR A 148 -13.11 3.64 4.13
C THR A 148 -13.15 4.99 3.38
N TRP A 149 -13.90 5.05 2.27
CA TRP A 149 -14.26 6.33 1.62
C TRP A 149 -15.50 6.87 2.32
N VAL A 150 -15.35 7.82 3.25
CA VAL A 150 -16.51 8.48 3.85
C VAL A 150 -17.09 9.43 2.80
N ARG A 151 -18.33 9.17 2.36
CA ARG A 151 -19.08 10.10 1.51
C ARG A 151 -19.11 11.47 2.18
N THR A 152 -18.67 12.48 1.45
CA THR A 152 -18.52 13.89 1.85
C THR A 152 -19.88 14.56 2.10
N VAL A 153 -20.62 14.14 3.12
CA VAL A 153 -21.81 14.87 3.60
C VAL A 153 -21.92 14.66 5.11
N GLN A 154 -21.20 15.45 5.90
CA GLN A 154 -21.59 15.87 7.26
C GLN A 154 -20.50 16.75 7.89
N ASP A 155 -20.95 17.77 8.62
CA ASP A 155 -20.14 18.78 9.32
C ASP A 155 -19.02 18.15 10.15
N TYR A 156 -17.77 18.48 9.82
CA TYR A 156 -16.59 18.01 10.52
C TYR A 156 -15.88 19.17 11.21
N ARG A 157 -15.34 18.91 12.41
CA ARG A 157 -14.31 19.75 13.03
C ARG A 157 -12.97 19.08 12.81
N THR A 158 -12.01 19.86 12.32
CA THR A 158 -10.63 19.43 12.11
C THR A 158 -9.91 19.33 13.46
N VAL A 159 -9.43 18.14 13.83
CA VAL A 159 -8.64 17.92 15.06
C VAL A 159 -7.28 17.36 14.67
N GLN A 160 -6.20 17.96 15.17
CA GLN A 160 -4.85 17.43 15.00
C GLN A 160 -4.65 16.32 16.05
N THR A 161 -4.60 15.07 15.61
CA THR A 161 -4.26 13.93 16.48
C THR A 161 -2.78 13.61 16.30
N THR A 162 -2.00 13.64 17.38
CA THR A 162 -0.53 13.68 17.34
C THR A 162 0.16 12.41 17.85
N GLU A 163 -0.54 11.29 18.00
CA GLU A 163 0.03 10.06 18.57
C GLU A 163 -0.04 8.90 17.58
N ASP A 164 0.66 9.05 16.46
CA ASP A 164 1.07 7.90 15.64
C ASP A 164 2.44 7.46 16.15
N GLU A 165 2.59 6.19 16.58
CA GLU A 165 3.88 5.63 17.07
C GLU A 165 5.02 5.73 16.03
N PHE A 166 4.70 6.05 14.78
CA PHE A 166 5.64 6.30 13.69
C PHE A 166 5.65 7.81 13.43
N HIS A 167 6.34 8.56 14.30
CA HIS A 167 6.49 10.02 14.25
C HIS A 167 7.34 10.53 13.07
N GLU A 168 7.54 9.72 12.04
CA GLU A 168 8.52 9.98 10.99
C GLU A 168 7.81 10.35 9.68
N ASP A 169 8.34 11.36 8.99
CA ASP A 169 7.96 11.64 7.61
C ASP A 169 8.33 10.41 6.77
N LEU A 170 7.38 9.48 6.58
CA LEU A 170 7.58 8.27 5.80
C LEU A 170 7.12 8.49 4.36
N TRP A 171 8.00 8.13 3.43
CA TRP A 171 7.69 8.01 2.01
C TRP A 171 7.43 6.54 1.68
N TRP A 172 6.25 6.24 1.16
CA TRP A 172 5.80 4.89 0.90
C TRP A 172 5.97 4.54 -0.55
N LEU A 173 6.79 3.52 -0.79
CA LEU A 173 7.00 2.90 -2.09
C LEU A 173 6.19 1.61 -2.16
N GLY A 174 5.48 1.35 -3.25
CA GLY A 174 4.60 0.20 -3.34
C GLY A 174 4.30 -0.25 -4.76
N PHE A 175 3.63 -1.38 -4.85
CA PHE A 175 3.23 -2.04 -6.09
C PHE A 175 1.81 -2.59 -5.93
N ASP A 176 1.12 -2.78 -7.05
CA ASP A 176 -0.20 -3.40 -7.09
C ASP A 176 -0.15 -4.78 -7.78
N THR A 177 -1.23 -5.53 -7.65
CA THR A 177 -1.40 -6.86 -8.25
C THR A 177 -2.55 -6.87 -9.26
N ASP A 178 -2.71 -5.75 -10.00
CA ASP A 178 -3.67 -5.60 -11.09
C ASP A 178 -2.92 -5.51 -12.43
N HIS A 179 -2.09 -6.52 -12.71
CA HIS A 179 -1.30 -6.63 -13.93
C HIS A 179 -1.83 -7.72 -14.88
N PRO A 180 -1.41 -7.73 -16.16
CA PRO A 180 -1.80 -8.78 -17.10
C PRO A 180 -1.46 -10.18 -16.56
N GLY A 181 -2.48 -11.02 -16.40
CA GLY A 181 -2.36 -12.38 -15.85
C GLY A 181 -2.72 -12.51 -14.37
N ASP A 182 -3.03 -11.40 -13.69
CA ASP A 182 -3.54 -11.42 -12.33
C ASP A 182 -5.06 -11.51 -12.29
N LEU A 183 -5.58 -12.30 -11.34
CA LEU A 183 -7.01 -12.40 -11.10
C LEU A 183 -7.47 -11.21 -10.24
N VAL A 184 -8.31 -10.37 -10.82
CA VAL A 184 -8.94 -9.22 -10.15
C VAL A 184 -10.35 -9.61 -9.70
N PRO A 185 -10.61 -9.75 -8.38
CA PRO A 185 -11.89 -10.29 -7.90
C PRO A 185 -13.13 -9.46 -8.26
N ASN A 186 -13.05 -8.13 -8.16
CA ASN A 186 -14.14 -7.21 -8.50
C ASN A 186 -13.95 -6.59 -9.89
N ASN A 187 -13.43 -7.36 -10.85
CA ASN A 187 -13.16 -6.84 -12.19
C ASN A 187 -14.44 -6.29 -12.85
N ARG A 188 -14.43 -4.99 -13.17
CA ARG A 188 -15.56 -4.31 -13.82
C ARG A 188 -15.80 -4.77 -15.26
N TYR A 189 -14.81 -5.44 -15.87
CA TYR A 189 -14.82 -5.81 -17.28
C TYR A 189 -15.18 -7.29 -17.56
N GLY A 190 -15.56 -8.06 -16.53
CA GLY A 190 -16.02 -9.46 -16.65
C GLY A 190 -15.27 -10.43 -15.75
N GLU A 191 -15.69 -11.70 -15.74
CA GLU A 191 -14.96 -12.77 -15.06
C GLU A 191 -13.51 -12.85 -15.59
N GLY A 192 -12.54 -13.09 -14.70
CA GLY A 192 -11.11 -13.16 -15.04
C GLY A 192 -10.82 -14.07 -16.24
N ARG A 193 -9.75 -13.79 -16.97
CA ARG A 193 -9.36 -14.62 -18.11
C ARG A 193 -9.00 -16.01 -17.60
N LYS A 194 -9.29 -17.03 -18.40
CA LYS A 194 -8.95 -18.42 -18.08
C LYS A 194 -7.43 -18.54 -17.93
N GLY A 195 -6.95 -18.72 -16.69
CA GLY A 195 -5.54 -18.81 -16.35
C GLY A 195 -5.01 -17.67 -15.48
N ASP A 196 -5.82 -16.65 -15.19
CA ASP A 196 -5.42 -15.57 -14.27
C ASP A 196 -5.21 -16.11 -12.85
N VAL A 197 -4.17 -15.62 -12.18
CA VAL A 197 -3.76 -16.09 -10.84
C VAL A 197 -4.05 -15.02 -9.80
N TYR A 198 -4.75 -15.40 -8.73
CA TYR A 198 -4.92 -14.51 -7.58
C TYR A 198 -3.62 -14.36 -6.81
N ARG A 199 -3.18 -13.11 -6.61
CA ARG A 199 -2.03 -12.79 -5.76
C ARG A 199 -2.51 -12.64 -4.32
N ASP A 200 -2.27 -13.67 -3.53
CA ASP A 200 -2.65 -13.75 -2.13
C ASP A 200 -1.72 -12.91 -1.24
N GLN A 201 -2.03 -12.86 0.05
CA GLN A 201 -1.18 -12.15 1.02
C GLN A 201 0.25 -12.72 1.08
N SER A 202 0.43 -14.02 0.91
CA SER A 202 1.74 -14.67 0.91
C SER A 202 2.64 -14.13 -0.21
N PHE A 203 2.09 -14.01 -1.42
CA PHE A 203 2.77 -13.45 -2.57
C PHE A 203 3.16 -11.98 -2.36
N VAL A 204 2.21 -11.17 -1.87
CA VAL A 204 2.48 -9.74 -1.63
C VAL A 204 3.52 -9.55 -0.52
N TYR A 205 3.45 -10.36 0.53
CA TYR A 205 4.45 -10.37 1.60
C TYR A 205 5.85 -10.63 1.07
N ALA A 206 6.04 -11.68 0.25
CA ALA A 206 7.34 -11.98 -0.34
C ALA A 206 7.91 -10.79 -1.13
N ASN A 207 7.09 -10.15 -1.96
CA ASN A 207 7.48 -8.97 -2.72
C ASN A 207 7.81 -7.76 -1.81
N CYS A 208 7.05 -7.54 -0.73
CA CYS A 208 7.37 -6.50 0.26
C CYS A 208 8.74 -6.73 0.91
N ILE A 209 9.06 -7.97 1.28
CA ILE A 209 10.36 -8.31 1.88
C ILE A 209 11.51 -8.08 0.89
N GLU A 210 11.34 -8.47 -0.38
CA GLU A 210 12.35 -8.23 -1.40
C GLU A 210 12.57 -6.73 -1.67
N LEU A 211 11.49 -5.96 -1.73
CA LEU A 211 11.56 -4.50 -1.85
C LEU A 211 12.27 -3.87 -0.65
N ALA A 212 11.90 -4.25 0.57
CA ALA A 212 12.51 -3.75 1.80
C ALA A 212 14.01 -4.03 1.84
N ARG A 213 14.42 -5.28 1.51
CA ARG A 213 15.83 -5.67 1.39
C ARG A 213 16.57 -4.80 0.38
N LYS A 214 15.96 -4.53 -0.77
CA LYS A 214 16.58 -3.72 -1.83
C LYS A 214 16.74 -2.26 -1.39
N LEU A 215 15.72 -1.68 -0.77
CA LEU A 215 15.75 -0.32 -0.22
C LEU A 215 16.84 -0.18 0.86
N LYS A 216 16.90 -1.12 1.81
CA LYS A 216 17.95 -1.15 2.84
C LYS A 216 19.36 -1.17 2.23
N SER A 217 19.57 -1.98 1.19
CA SER A 217 20.87 -2.06 0.50
C SER A 217 21.27 -0.75 -0.19
N LEU A 218 20.31 0.10 -0.59
CA LEU A 218 20.60 1.40 -1.17
C LEU A 218 21.03 2.41 -0.10
N THR A 219 20.40 2.38 1.07
CA THR A 219 20.82 3.21 2.22
C THR A 219 22.25 2.89 2.63
N GLU A 220 22.61 1.61 2.71
CA GLU A 220 23.97 1.16 3.06
C GLU A 220 25.00 1.56 2.00
N LYS A 221 24.65 1.47 0.71
CA LYS A 221 25.52 1.95 -0.37
C LYS A 221 25.70 3.46 -0.36
N SER A 222 24.66 4.21 0.01
CA SER A 222 24.72 5.66 0.09
C SER A 222 25.58 6.13 1.25
N SER A 223 25.52 5.45 2.40
CA SER A 223 26.35 5.75 3.56
C SER A 223 27.83 5.37 3.36
N ASN A 224 28.11 4.33 2.57
CA ASN A 224 29.47 3.88 2.29
C ASN A 224 30.13 4.59 1.09
N ARG A 225 29.45 5.56 0.46
CA ARG A 225 30.09 6.50 -0.47
C ARG A 225 30.72 7.62 0.36
N ASP A 226 31.99 7.45 0.73
CA ASP A 226 32.86 8.59 1.03
C ASP A 226 32.69 9.61 -0.10
N ILE A 227 32.31 10.83 0.27
CA ILE A 227 32.16 11.94 -0.67
C ILE A 227 33.53 12.12 -1.35
N PRO A 228 33.70 11.82 -2.65
CA PRO A 228 34.85 12.35 -3.35
C PRO A 228 34.60 13.86 -3.34
N THR A 229 35.52 14.64 -2.78
CA THR A 229 35.55 16.10 -2.98
C THR A 229 35.45 16.34 -4.47
N CYS A 230 34.26 16.70 -4.93
CA CYS A 230 34.01 17.03 -6.32
C CYS A 230 34.66 18.40 -6.49
N GLU A 231 35.90 18.44 -6.97
CA GLU A 231 36.41 19.66 -7.56
C GLU A 231 35.38 20.07 -8.63
N PRO A 232 34.80 21.27 -8.52
CA PRO A 232 33.87 21.74 -9.53
C PRO A 232 34.59 21.68 -10.87
N LEU A 233 34.01 20.99 -11.84
CA LEU A 233 34.50 21.00 -13.22
C LEU A 233 34.56 22.46 -13.67
N GLY A 234 35.75 23.05 -13.60
CA GLY A 234 36.00 24.41 -14.04
C GLY A 234 35.70 24.48 -15.52
N LEU A 235 34.59 25.13 -15.87
CA LEU A 235 34.33 25.47 -17.25
C LEU A 235 35.51 26.32 -17.74
N PRO A 236 36.18 25.96 -18.85
CA PRO A 236 37.25 26.77 -19.38
C PRO A 236 36.72 28.17 -19.70
N ALA A 237 37.48 29.21 -19.33
CA ALA A 237 37.10 30.59 -19.58
C ALA A 237 36.82 30.80 -21.08
N PRO A 238 35.81 31.61 -21.45
CA PRO A 238 35.53 31.91 -22.85
C PRO A 238 36.77 32.53 -23.49
N THR A 239 37.29 31.91 -24.55
CA THR A 239 38.34 32.51 -25.37
C THR A 239 37.83 33.83 -25.94
N GLU A 240 38.43 34.95 -25.51
CA GLU A 240 38.19 36.24 -26.12
C GLU A 240 38.60 36.18 -27.59
N ARG A 241 37.62 36.34 -28.49
CA ARG A 241 37.92 36.64 -29.89
C ARG A 241 38.44 38.06 -29.95
N SER A 242 39.74 38.22 -30.14
CA SER A 242 40.34 39.48 -30.59
C SER A 242 39.78 39.79 -31.98
N GLY A 243 38.83 40.72 -32.06
CA GLY A 243 38.35 41.28 -33.32
C GLY A 243 39.28 42.41 -33.75
N GLU A 244 39.88 42.23 -34.93
CA GLU A 244 40.33 43.32 -35.82
C GLU A 244 39.15 44.16 -36.32
#